data_AF-A0A4Q6AVF2-F1
#
_entry.id   AF-A0A4Q6AVF2-F1
#
_cell.length_a   1.000
_cell.length_b   1.000
_cell.length_c   1.000
_cell.angle_alpha   90.00
_cell.angle_beta   90.00
_cell.angle_gamma   90.00
#
_symmetry.space_group_name_H-M   'P 1'
#
loop_
_entity.id
_entity.type
_entity.pdbx_description
1 polymer ?
#
loop_
_entity_poly.entity_id
_entity_poly.type
_entity_poly.pdbx_seq_one_letter_code
_entity_poly.pdbx_strand_id
1 'polypeptide(L)'
;MNWKVFILACTSTAATLFPGNGITCGGTEDPHDYFTSFFSNSVGPGPEYRPFYYTSLLKFYDDDYWYVGPEDSLAAVDPKLAEEWKRYAGAGTESDATQLVYFAKEDELRLLEESIQSGKPLPARWQKNSVAQAFVSVKKIEATRYLLFVKRTAPVSNPSDWEAAKTDSLLVNNYIAEANEAYTKTTDPFLKDKWAFQRCKLAFYNNRHNECIRWYDEHFKDNNSSAVAQLALSYKAGSLFRTGKLPEAAHAYSKAFPLSDWNKKKDFTGFLWATDYCRQDLLPSYLALCQNDKEKATMTGLFGLYGTGYRLPLLQAVYKLDPSSPLLPLLATREINKLEEQYFTPLLEKEKGGKAPYWGWYWRAEEGAGANLTNDSLQAAKTAVMNKNYGKAKAALAKTTEATNSKNGKAQATLIDLLVAANEAATLTPEREAQLLPALQWLVQKAGEEKEYEIFCRNFFSQILAQRYEQQGDTAKAALAYGLSDLPFLREQQKEAYGYSPYT
;
A
#
# COMPACT_ATOMS: atom_id res chain seq x y z
N MET A 1 -19.78 -39.82 48.76
CA MET A 1 -19.38 -38.89 47.68
C MET A 1 -18.72 -39.70 46.58
N ASN A 2 -19.21 -39.64 45.35
CA ASN A 2 -18.77 -40.52 44.27
C ASN A 2 -17.44 -40.02 43.71
N TRP A 3 -16.36 -40.78 43.90
CA TRP A 3 -14.98 -40.37 43.58
C TRP A 3 -14.81 -39.88 42.14
N LYS A 4 -15.64 -40.39 41.22
CA LYS A 4 -15.71 -39.93 39.82
C LYS A 4 -16.16 -38.46 39.68
N VAL A 5 -17.13 -38.03 40.50
CA VAL A 5 -17.62 -36.64 40.51
C VAL A 5 -16.57 -35.70 41.11
N PHE A 6 -15.86 -36.17 42.14
CA PHE A 6 -14.76 -35.41 42.75
C PHE A 6 -13.58 -35.24 41.79
N ILE A 7 -13.16 -36.30 41.09
CA ILE A 7 -12.10 -36.22 40.08
C ILE A 7 -12.51 -35.30 38.92
N LEU A 8 -13.74 -35.42 38.42
CA LEU A 8 -14.23 -34.56 37.33
C LEU A 8 -14.27 -33.08 37.74
N ALA A 9 -14.67 -32.78 38.98
CA ALA A 9 -14.64 -31.43 39.52
C ALA A 9 -13.19 -30.92 39.68
N CYS A 10 -12.27 -31.75 40.19
CA CYS A 10 -10.88 -31.38 40.36
C CYS A 10 -10.13 -31.19 39.03
N THR A 11 -10.37 -32.03 38.01
CA THR A 11 -9.73 -31.87 36.69
C THR A 11 -10.29 -30.67 35.94
N SER A 12 -11.60 -30.41 36.05
CA SER A 12 -12.20 -29.21 35.45
C SER A 12 -11.73 -27.92 36.13
N THR A 13 -11.57 -27.95 37.46
CA THR A 13 -11.04 -26.81 38.23
C THR A 13 -9.55 -26.62 37.99
N ALA A 14 -8.78 -27.71 37.83
CA ALA A 14 -7.37 -27.60 37.45
C ALA A 14 -7.21 -27.03 36.03
N ALA A 15 -8.06 -27.44 35.08
CA ALA A 15 -8.05 -26.91 33.71
C ALA A 15 -8.42 -25.42 33.64
N THR A 16 -9.20 -24.89 34.59
CA THR A 16 -9.50 -23.45 34.68
C THR A 16 -8.50 -22.65 35.53
N LEU A 17 -7.70 -23.32 36.38
CA LEU A 17 -6.70 -22.69 37.25
C LEU A 17 -5.29 -22.62 36.65
N PHE A 18 -5.03 -23.28 35.51
CA PHE A 18 -3.84 -22.97 34.70
C PHE A 18 -4.18 -21.79 33.79
N PRO A 19 -3.80 -20.54 34.12
CA PRO A 19 -3.80 -19.51 33.12
C PRO A 19 -2.91 -20.01 31.98
N GLY A 20 -3.44 -20.02 30.76
CA GLY A 20 -2.67 -20.19 29.54
C GLY A 20 -1.71 -19.02 29.30
N ASN A 21 -1.06 -18.52 30.35
CA ASN A 21 0.12 -17.69 30.26
C ASN A 21 1.27 -18.62 29.89
N GLY A 22 1.21 -19.15 28.66
CA GLY A 22 2.43 -19.50 27.95
C GLY A 22 3.28 -18.25 27.97
N ILE A 23 4.35 -18.26 28.76
CA ILE A 23 5.49 -17.37 28.55
C ILE A 23 6.05 -17.80 27.19
N THR A 24 5.43 -17.34 26.12
CA THR A 24 6.03 -17.35 24.80
C THR A 24 7.02 -16.20 24.79
N CYS A 25 8.19 -16.41 24.19
CA CYS A 25 9.11 -15.33 23.89
C CYS A 25 8.30 -14.22 23.20
N GLY A 26 8.37 -12.99 23.71
CA GLY A 26 7.46 -11.89 23.35
C GLY A 26 7.23 -11.83 21.84
N GLY A 27 5.98 -12.04 21.43
CA GLY A 27 5.61 -11.91 20.03
C GLY A 27 5.93 -10.50 19.58
N THR A 28 6.58 -10.37 18.41
CA THR A 28 6.57 -9.10 17.69
C THR A 28 5.12 -8.73 17.39
N GLU A 29 4.75 -7.47 17.58
CA GLU A 29 3.41 -6.97 17.25
C GLU A 29 3.08 -7.31 15.80
N ASP A 30 1.87 -7.83 15.57
CA ASP A 30 1.36 -8.01 14.22
C ASP A 30 1.09 -6.61 13.64
N PRO A 31 1.80 -6.19 12.57
CA PRO A 31 1.69 -4.85 12.01
C PRO A 31 0.33 -4.54 11.38
N HIS A 32 -0.54 -5.54 11.29
CA HIS A 32 -1.91 -5.41 10.80
C HIS A 32 -2.95 -5.54 11.91
N ASP A 33 -2.53 -5.76 13.15
CA ASP A 33 -3.41 -6.20 14.23
C ASP A 33 -2.95 -5.72 15.63
N TYR A 34 -2.63 -4.44 15.74
CA TYR A 34 -2.09 -3.80 16.94
C TYR A 34 -3.04 -2.76 17.57
N PHE A 35 -4.21 -2.53 16.99
CA PHE A 35 -5.27 -1.66 17.54
C PHE A 35 -6.67 -2.09 17.10
N THR A 36 -7.71 -1.56 17.74
CA THR A 36 -9.10 -1.91 17.45
C THR A 36 -9.62 -1.08 16.29
N SER A 37 -9.54 -1.68 15.10
CA SER A 37 -10.11 -1.12 13.89
C SER A 37 -11.48 -1.72 13.57
N PHE A 38 -12.40 -0.85 13.15
CA PHE A 38 -13.66 -1.18 12.52
C PHE A 38 -13.91 -0.34 11.25
N PHE A 39 -12.89 0.35 10.74
CA PHE A 39 -12.97 1.08 9.49
C PHE A 39 -11.97 0.50 8.49
N SER A 40 -12.52 -0.10 7.44
CA SER A 40 -11.73 -0.80 6.43
C SER A 40 -10.83 0.17 5.66
N ASN A 41 -9.58 -0.25 5.49
CA ASN A 41 -8.60 0.51 4.73
C ASN A 41 -8.96 0.58 3.22
N SER A 42 -9.72 -0.41 2.73
CA SER A 42 -10.08 -0.60 1.31
C SER A 42 -11.28 0.22 0.83
N VAL A 43 -11.92 0.98 1.70
CA VAL A 43 -13.15 1.74 1.40
C VAL A 43 -12.88 3.00 0.59
N GLY A 44 -11.68 3.57 0.75
CA GLY A 44 -11.33 4.86 0.16
C GLY A 44 -10.54 4.72 -1.15
N PRO A 45 -9.28 4.29 -1.09
CA PRO A 45 -8.37 4.39 -2.22
C PRO A 45 -8.31 3.12 -3.08
N GLY A 46 -7.81 3.27 -4.32
CA GLY A 46 -7.53 2.14 -5.20
C GLY A 46 -6.38 1.25 -4.70
N PRO A 47 -6.25 0.02 -5.22
CA PRO A 47 -5.23 -0.94 -4.79
C PRO A 47 -3.79 -0.41 -4.91
N GLU A 48 -3.53 0.53 -5.82
CA GLU A 48 -2.25 1.23 -6.01
C GLU A 48 -1.80 2.05 -4.79
N TYR A 49 -2.71 2.33 -3.85
CA TYR A 49 -2.43 3.07 -2.63
C TYR A 49 -2.32 2.19 -1.38
N ARG A 50 -2.47 0.87 -1.51
CA ARG A 50 -2.33 -0.08 -0.39
C ARG A 50 -1.07 0.13 0.46
N PRO A 51 0.12 0.38 -0.11
CA PRO A 51 1.32 0.65 0.68
C PRO A 51 1.19 1.84 1.64
N PHE A 52 0.27 2.76 1.35
CA PHE A 52 0.08 4.01 2.08
C PHE A 52 -1.10 3.96 3.05
N TYR A 53 -1.69 2.78 3.30
CA TYR A 53 -2.68 2.62 4.36
C TYR A 53 -2.08 2.92 5.73
N TYR A 54 -2.94 3.18 6.70
CA TYR A 54 -2.45 3.56 8.02
C TYR A 54 -1.70 2.41 8.70
N THR A 55 -0.49 2.72 9.18
CA THR A 55 0.31 1.84 10.03
C THR A 55 1.12 2.71 10.99
N SER A 56 1.25 2.29 12.25
CA SER A 56 2.13 2.90 13.23
C SER A 56 3.42 2.10 13.46
N LEU A 57 3.49 0.87 12.94
CA LEU A 57 4.59 -0.07 13.16
C LEU A 57 5.52 -0.23 11.95
N LEU A 58 5.02 0.05 10.74
CA LEU A 58 5.79 -0.08 9.51
C LEU A 58 6.00 1.26 8.81
N LYS A 59 6.93 1.27 7.85
CA LYS A 59 7.13 2.42 6.96
C LYS A 59 6.03 2.49 5.90
N PHE A 60 5.80 1.38 5.20
CA PHE A 60 4.63 1.16 4.35
C PHE A 60 3.76 0.07 4.96
N TYR A 61 2.45 0.17 4.81
CA TYR A 61 1.51 -0.80 5.36
C TYR A 61 1.83 -2.23 4.94
N ASP A 62 2.33 -2.41 3.72
CA ASP A 62 2.64 -3.71 3.15
C ASP A 62 4.12 -4.12 3.26
N ASP A 63 4.95 -3.39 4.02
CA ASP A 63 6.35 -3.77 4.30
C ASP A 63 6.45 -4.89 5.37
N ASP A 64 5.52 -5.84 5.36
CA ASP A 64 5.56 -7.00 6.24
C ASP A 64 6.62 -8.00 5.76
N TYR A 65 7.35 -8.64 6.68
CA TYR A 65 8.40 -9.63 6.40
C TYR A 65 7.93 -10.77 5.48
N TRP A 66 6.63 -11.07 5.50
CA TRP A 66 6.03 -12.17 4.74
C TRP A 66 5.37 -11.74 3.43
N TYR A 67 5.30 -10.43 3.15
CA TYR A 67 4.67 -9.90 1.94
C TYR A 67 5.67 -9.08 1.13
N VAL A 68 6.07 -9.62 -0.02
CA VAL A 68 6.77 -8.83 -1.04
C VAL A 68 5.70 -8.28 -1.98
N GLY A 69 5.44 -6.97 -1.90
CA GLY A 69 4.53 -6.29 -2.79
C GLY A 69 4.93 -6.49 -4.26
N PRO A 70 3.96 -6.45 -5.21
CA PRO A 70 4.24 -6.67 -6.62
C PRO A 70 5.34 -5.75 -7.14
N GLU A 71 5.40 -4.49 -6.66
CA GLU A 71 6.42 -3.49 -7.04
C GLU A 71 7.85 -3.74 -6.51
N ASP A 72 7.98 -4.57 -5.49
CA ASP A 72 9.27 -4.96 -4.90
C ASP A 72 9.77 -6.32 -5.44
N SER A 73 8.94 -7.02 -6.21
CA SER A 73 9.33 -8.27 -6.86
C SER A 73 10.37 -8.03 -7.95
N LEU A 74 11.38 -8.90 -8.04
CA LEU A 74 12.32 -8.92 -9.18
C LEU A 74 11.61 -9.22 -10.52
N ALA A 75 10.38 -9.74 -10.48
CA ALA A 75 9.52 -9.98 -11.63
C ALA A 75 8.54 -8.83 -11.91
N ALA A 76 8.73 -7.67 -11.28
CA ALA A 76 7.96 -6.45 -11.48
C ALA A 76 7.85 -6.06 -12.97
N VAL A 77 6.63 -5.83 -13.45
CA VAL A 77 6.35 -5.40 -14.83
C VAL A 77 5.44 -4.17 -14.79
N ASP A 78 5.94 -3.03 -15.27
CA ASP A 78 5.10 -1.86 -15.53
C ASP A 78 4.23 -2.10 -16.79
N PRO A 79 2.90 -2.23 -16.65
CA PRO A 79 2.00 -2.48 -17.77
C PRO A 79 2.01 -1.34 -18.79
N LYS A 80 2.26 -0.09 -18.36
CA LYS A 80 2.37 1.06 -19.26
C LYS A 80 3.57 0.90 -20.21
N LEU A 81 4.69 0.40 -19.69
CA LEU A 81 5.87 0.13 -20.51
C LEU A 81 5.60 -1.03 -21.47
N ALA A 82 4.99 -2.12 -21.01
CA ALA A 82 4.65 -3.26 -21.86
C ALA A 82 3.71 -2.86 -23.03
N GLU A 83 2.66 -2.09 -22.73
CA GLU A 83 1.73 -1.57 -23.72
C GLU A 83 2.41 -0.59 -24.71
N GLU A 84 3.34 0.25 -24.24
CA GLU A 84 4.14 1.12 -25.12
C GLU A 84 4.95 0.33 -26.14
N TRP A 85 5.61 -0.74 -25.71
CA TRP A 85 6.41 -1.60 -26.59
C TRP A 85 5.56 -2.41 -27.56
N LYS A 86 4.41 -2.93 -27.11
CA LYS A 86 3.41 -3.55 -28.00
C LYS A 86 2.96 -2.56 -29.08
N ARG A 87 2.60 -1.33 -28.70
CA ARG A 87 2.13 -0.31 -29.64
C ARG A 87 3.22 0.09 -30.62
N TYR A 88 4.46 0.21 -30.15
CA TYR A 88 5.63 0.49 -31.00
C TYR A 88 5.96 -0.65 -31.98
N ALA A 89 5.70 -1.90 -31.60
CA ALA A 89 5.82 -3.05 -32.49
C ALA A 89 4.77 -3.03 -33.62
N GLY A 90 3.62 -2.38 -33.39
CA GLY A 90 2.50 -2.27 -34.33
C GLY A 90 1.61 -3.52 -34.42
N ALA A 91 1.99 -4.62 -33.78
CA ALA A 91 1.23 -5.85 -33.68
C ALA A 91 1.64 -6.66 -32.44
N GLY A 92 0.73 -7.51 -31.98
CA GLY A 92 0.99 -8.51 -30.94
C GLY A 92 0.25 -8.27 -29.62
N THR A 93 0.60 -9.08 -28.63
CA THR A 93 -0.04 -9.08 -27.31
C THR A 93 0.83 -8.40 -26.24
N GLU A 94 0.20 -7.94 -25.16
CA GLU A 94 0.93 -7.34 -24.03
C GLU A 94 1.82 -8.36 -23.33
N SER A 95 1.36 -9.62 -23.25
CA SER A 95 2.15 -10.75 -22.76
C SER A 95 3.41 -10.95 -23.60
N ASP A 96 3.30 -10.93 -24.93
CA ASP A 96 4.46 -11.07 -25.82
C ASP A 96 5.44 -9.91 -25.70
N ALA A 97 4.94 -8.67 -25.57
CA ALA A 97 5.77 -7.50 -25.34
C ALA A 97 6.51 -7.60 -24.00
N THR A 98 5.80 -8.03 -22.95
CA THR A 98 6.37 -8.25 -21.62
C THR A 98 7.48 -9.30 -21.67
N GLN A 99 7.23 -10.45 -22.30
CA GLN A 99 8.23 -11.51 -22.46
C GLN A 99 9.49 -11.01 -23.18
N LEU A 100 9.33 -10.21 -24.24
CA LEU A 100 10.47 -9.70 -25.00
C LEU A 100 11.24 -8.60 -24.25
N VAL A 101 10.54 -7.67 -23.61
CA VAL A 101 11.17 -6.48 -22.99
C VAL A 101 11.76 -6.80 -21.61
N TYR A 102 10.99 -7.49 -20.76
CA TYR A 102 11.39 -7.77 -19.37
C TYR A 102 12.16 -9.07 -19.23
N PHE A 103 11.75 -10.12 -19.93
CA PHE A 103 12.25 -11.49 -19.64
C PHE A 103 13.22 -12.07 -20.67
N ALA A 104 13.38 -11.46 -21.85
CA ALA A 104 14.38 -11.89 -22.81
C ALA A 104 15.80 -11.75 -22.24
N LYS A 105 16.63 -12.74 -22.51
CA LYS A 105 18.06 -12.74 -22.16
C LYS A 105 18.90 -12.07 -23.24
N GLU A 106 20.13 -11.70 -22.89
CA GLU A 106 21.03 -11.01 -23.81
C GLU A 106 21.34 -11.84 -25.06
N ASP A 107 21.66 -13.12 -24.91
CA ASP A 107 21.92 -14.06 -26.01
C ASP A 107 20.68 -14.22 -26.92
N GLU A 108 19.50 -14.32 -26.33
CA GLU A 108 18.22 -14.40 -27.04
C GLU A 108 17.95 -13.14 -27.90
N LEU A 109 18.27 -11.95 -27.37
CA LEU A 109 18.14 -10.69 -28.09
C LEU A 109 19.20 -10.53 -29.19
N ARG A 110 20.42 -11.05 -29.00
CA ARG A 110 21.47 -11.06 -30.04
C ARG A 110 21.03 -11.89 -31.24
N LEU A 111 20.47 -13.08 -30.98
CA LEU A 111 19.93 -13.93 -32.04
C LEU A 111 18.74 -13.27 -32.75
N LEU A 112 17.86 -12.57 -32.03
CA LEU A 112 16.78 -11.78 -32.64
C LEU A 112 17.35 -10.66 -33.54
N GLU A 113 18.41 -9.96 -33.10
CA GLU A 113 19.09 -8.95 -33.90
C GLU A 113 19.63 -9.53 -35.21
N GLU A 114 20.29 -10.70 -35.15
CA GLU A 114 20.79 -11.40 -36.33
C GLU A 114 19.68 -11.79 -37.31
N SER A 115 18.52 -12.26 -36.80
CA SER A 115 17.35 -12.56 -37.63
C SER A 115 16.86 -11.31 -38.38
N ILE A 116 16.86 -10.15 -37.74
CA ILE A 116 16.48 -8.87 -38.36
C ILE A 116 17.50 -8.43 -39.44
N GLN A 117 18.80 -8.54 -39.16
CA GLN A 117 19.86 -8.07 -40.05
C GLN A 117 20.07 -8.97 -41.26
N SER A 118 20.11 -10.29 -41.04
CA SER A 118 20.55 -11.28 -42.03
C SER A 118 19.39 -12.11 -42.60
N GLY A 119 18.15 -11.89 -42.15
CA GLY A 119 16.99 -12.68 -42.58
C GLY A 119 17.03 -14.14 -42.11
N LYS A 120 17.87 -14.47 -41.12
CA LYS A 120 17.91 -15.80 -40.52
C LYS A 120 16.56 -16.11 -39.84
N PRO A 121 16.14 -17.39 -39.79
CA PRO A 121 14.94 -17.79 -39.07
C PRO A 121 14.95 -17.29 -37.61
N LEU A 122 13.78 -16.94 -37.08
CA LEU A 122 13.64 -16.61 -35.67
C LEU A 122 14.04 -17.79 -34.78
N PRO A 123 14.73 -17.55 -33.65
CA PRO A 123 15.00 -18.58 -32.66
C PRO A 123 13.72 -19.25 -32.15
N ALA A 124 13.77 -20.54 -31.84
CA ALA A 124 12.59 -21.34 -31.48
C ALA A 124 11.69 -20.68 -30.40
N ARG A 125 12.30 -20.06 -29.39
CA ARG A 125 11.58 -19.31 -28.33
C ARG A 125 10.70 -18.19 -28.89
N TRP A 126 11.17 -17.48 -29.90
CA TRP A 126 10.54 -16.28 -30.43
C TRP A 126 9.65 -16.57 -31.65
N GLN A 127 9.65 -17.80 -32.17
CA GLN A 127 8.83 -18.17 -33.33
C GLN A 127 7.32 -18.02 -33.10
N LYS A 128 6.84 -18.04 -31.85
CA LYS A 128 5.43 -17.83 -31.51
C LYS A 128 5.15 -16.46 -30.86
N ASN A 129 6.18 -15.66 -30.61
CA ASN A 129 6.02 -14.35 -29.98
C ASN A 129 5.70 -13.33 -31.07
N SER A 130 4.48 -12.82 -31.05
CA SER A 130 3.96 -11.94 -32.11
C SER A 130 4.71 -10.60 -32.21
N VAL A 131 5.24 -10.09 -31.09
CA VAL A 131 6.04 -8.85 -31.05
C VAL A 131 7.42 -9.07 -31.66
N ALA A 132 8.09 -10.18 -31.36
CA ALA A 132 9.37 -10.54 -31.96
C ALA A 132 9.23 -10.78 -33.48
N GLN A 133 8.15 -11.43 -33.91
CA GLN A 133 7.81 -11.55 -35.34
C GLN A 133 7.61 -10.18 -36.00
N ALA A 134 6.89 -9.27 -35.35
CA ALA A 134 6.70 -7.91 -35.84
C ALA A 134 8.04 -7.18 -35.97
N PHE A 135 8.94 -7.29 -34.98
CA PHE A 135 10.26 -6.67 -35.05
C PHE A 135 11.07 -7.13 -36.27
N VAL A 136 10.98 -8.40 -36.64
CA VAL A 136 11.60 -8.94 -37.85
C VAL A 136 10.94 -8.40 -39.11
N SER A 137 9.61 -8.43 -39.19
CA SER A 137 8.88 -8.03 -40.41
C SER A 137 9.06 -6.56 -40.76
N VAL A 138 9.10 -5.67 -39.76
CA VAL A 138 9.32 -4.22 -39.94
C VAL A 138 10.77 -3.78 -39.67
N LYS A 139 11.71 -4.73 -39.58
CA LYS A 139 13.15 -4.51 -39.42
C LYS A 139 13.53 -3.52 -38.30
N LYS A 140 12.99 -3.71 -37.09
CA LYS A 140 13.18 -2.85 -35.90
C LYS A 140 14.56 -3.04 -35.24
N ILE A 141 15.63 -2.82 -36.00
CA ILE A 141 16.99 -3.10 -35.56
C ILE A 141 17.45 -2.23 -34.38
N GLU A 142 17.13 -0.93 -34.40
CA GLU A 142 17.48 -0.01 -33.32
C GLU A 142 16.81 -0.40 -32.00
N ALA A 143 15.62 -0.97 -32.07
CA ALA A 143 14.86 -1.42 -30.91
C ALA A 143 15.57 -2.59 -30.21
N THR A 144 16.04 -3.58 -30.97
CA THR A 144 16.79 -4.71 -30.42
C THR A 144 18.14 -4.25 -29.84
N ARG A 145 18.82 -3.30 -30.48
CA ARG A 145 20.06 -2.69 -29.93
C ARG A 145 19.82 -1.99 -28.60
N TYR A 146 18.71 -1.25 -28.49
CA TYR A 146 18.31 -0.68 -27.21
C TYR A 146 18.07 -1.76 -26.15
N LEU A 147 17.28 -2.79 -26.46
CA LEU A 147 16.99 -3.87 -25.50
C LEU A 147 18.27 -4.59 -25.05
N LEU A 148 19.21 -4.87 -25.96
CA LEU A 148 20.53 -5.42 -25.65
C LEU A 148 21.31 -4.52 -24.70
N PHE A 149 21.33 -3.21 -24.97
CA PHE A 149 21.98 -2.24 -24.10
C PHE A 149 21.39 -2.24 -22.68
N VAL A 150 20.06 -2.29 -22.56
CA VAL A 150 19.38 -2.36 -21.25
C VAL A 150 19.76 -3.61 -20.49
N LYS A 151 19.89 -4.77 -21.15
CA LYS A 151 20.32 -6.02 -20.49
C LYS A 151 21.77 -5.94 -20.00
N ARG A 152 22.68 -5.43 -20.83
CA ARG A 152 24.10 -5.23 -20.46
C ARG A 152 24.28 -4.27 -19.28
N THR A 153 23.42 -3.28 -19.16
CA THR A 153 23.48 -2.25 -18.11
C THR A 153 22.63 -2.57 -16.87
N ALA A 154 21.80 -3.61 -16.91
CA ALA A 154 20.95 -3.99 -15.77
C ALA A 154 21.72 -4.20 -14.45
N PRO A 155 22.93 -4.81 -14.43
CA PRO A 155 23.71 -4.97 -13.20
C PRO A 155 24.12 -3.66 -12.51
N VAL A 156 24.17 -2.53 -13.24
CA VAL A 156 24.52 -1.21 -12.68
C VAL A 156 23.53 -0.78 -11.59
N SER A 157 22.27 -1.23 -11.69
CA SER A 157 21.20 -0.90 -10.75
C SER A 157 20.78 -2.07 -9.87
N ASN A 158 21.58 -3.14 -9.79
CA ASN A 158 21.21 -4.33 -9.03
C ASN A 158 21.64 -4.19 -7.57
N PRO A 159 20.71 -4.20 -6.60
CA PRO A 159 21.03 -4.26 -5.18
C PRO A 159 21.34 -5.72 -4.82
N SER A 160 22.45 -6.28 -5.30
CA SER A 160 22.72 -7.70 -5.03
C SER A 160 23.04 -7.98 -3.57
N ASP A 161 23.38 -6.99 -2.75
CA ASP A 161 23.86 -7.23 -1.38
C ASP A 161 23.50 -6.11 -0.40
N TRP A 162 23.58 -6.46 0.89
CA TRP A 162 23.63 -5.57 2.04
C TRP A 162 24.87 -4.64 2.03
N GLU A 163 25.78 -4.83 1.07
CA GLU A 163 26.86 -3.92 0.73
C GLU A 163 26.53 -3.14 -0.55
N ALA A 164 26.91 -1.86 -0.59
CA ALA A 164 26.82 -1.07 -1.80
C ALA A 164 27.67 -1.73 -2.90
N ALA A 165 27.03 -2.23 -3.96
CA ALA A 165 27.72 -2.80 -5.11
C ALA A 165 28.80 -1.81 -5.58
N LYS A 166 30.07 -2.24 -5.55
CA LYS A 166 31.18 -1.41 -6.03
C LYS A 166 31.10 -1.33 -7.56
N THR A 167 30.38 -0.31 -8.03
CA THR A 167 30.18 -0.09 -9.46
C THR A 167 31.50 0.29 -10.12
N ASP A 168 31.90 -0.43 -11.18
CA ASP A 168 33.04 -0.04 -12.02
C ASP A 168 32.70 1.26 -12.77
N SER A 169 33.18 2.38 -12.24
CA SER A 169 32.90 3.72 -12.77
C SER A 169 33.44 3.93 -14.18
N LEU A 170 34.51 3.22 -14.58
CA LEU A 170 35.06 3.30 -15.94
C LEU A 170 34.15 2.57 -16.92
N LEU A 171 33.70 1.37 -16.55
CA LEU A 171 32.71 0.63 -17.34
C LEU A 171 31.41 1.41 -17.51
N VAL A 172 30.89 2.01 -16.43
CA VAL A 172 29.67 2.83 -16.52
C VAL A 172 29.89 4.09 -17.35
N ASN A 173 31.08 4.71 -17.32
CA ASN A 173 31.39 5.82 -18.21
C ASN A 173 31.38 5.41 -19.69
N ASN A 174 31.83 4.20 -20.02
CA ASN A 174 31.72 3.66 -21.38
C ASN A 174 30.25 3.48 -21.80
N TYR A 175 29.41 2.95 -20.91
CA TYR A 175 27.96 2.84 -21.16
C TYR A 175 27.30 4.21 -21.33
N ILE A 176 27.71 5.22 -20.57
CA ILE A 176 27.23 6.60 -20.74
C ILE A 176 27.62 7.15 -22.11
N ALA A 177 28.85 6.91 -22.56
CA ALA A 177 29.30 7.33 -23.88
C ALA A 177 28.48 6.66 -25.00
N GLU A 178 28.25 5.34 -24.91
CA GLU A 178 27.42 4.57 -25.83
C GLU A 178 25.97 5.11 -25.85
N ALA A 179 25.37 5.38 -24.68
CA ALA A 179 24.02 5.95 -24.58
C ALA A 179 23.93 7.38 -25.15
N ASN A 180 24.97 8.21 -24.98
CA ASN A 180 25.04 9.56 -25.55
C ASN A 180 25.12 9.53 -27.08
N GLU A 181 25.92 8.62 -27.62
CA GLU A 181 26.04 8.41 -29.06
C GLU A 181 24.71 7.91 -29.65
N ALA A 182 24.11 6.88 -29.05
CA ALA A 182 22.83 6.33 -29.47
C ALA A 182 21.71 7.37 -29.38
N TYR A 183 21.65 8.14 -28.28
CA TYR A 183 20.72 9.25 -28.15
C TYR A 183 20.92 10.28 -29.26
N THR A 184 22.16 10.67 -29.58
CA THR A 184 22.41 11.70 -30.61
C THR A 184 22.00 11.21 -31.99
N LYS A 185 22.32 9.95 -32.32
CA LYS A 185 22.09 9.35 -33.65
C LYS A 185 20.64 8.98 -33.92
N THR A 186 19.89 8.50 -32.93
CA THR A 186 18.53 8.01 -33.17
C THR A 186 17.59 9.16 -33.53
N THR A 187 16.80 8.96 -34.58
CA THR A 187 15.73 9.87 -35.02
C THR A 187 14.35 9.35 -34.65
N ASP A 188 14.25 8.11 -34.16
CA ASP A 188 12.99 7.51 -33.72
C ASP A 188 12.55 8.13 -32.39
N PRO A 189 11.41 8.85 -32.34
CA PRO A 189 10.99 9.55 -31.11
C PRO A 189 10.75 8.59 -29.94
N PHE A 190 10.21 7.40 -30.20
CA PHE A 190 9.96 6.40 -29.17
C PHE A 190 11.29 5.95 -28.56
N LEU A 191 12.29 5.59 -29.37
CA LEU A 191 13.59 5.17 -28.84
C LEU A 191 14.38 6.35 -28.25
N LYS A 192 14.19 7.58 -28.74
CA LYS A 192 14.84 8.79 -28.19
C LYS A 192 14.53 8.99 -26.71
N ASP A 193 13.26 8.83 -26.29
CA ASP A 193 12.84 8.87 -24.89
C ASP A 193 13.57 7.82 -24.05
N LYS A 194 13.69 6.60 -24.60
CA LYS A 194 14.30 5.46 -23.92
C LYS A 194 15.81 5.64 -23.75
N TRP A 195 16.50 6.16 -24.75
CA TRP A 195 17.91 6.53 -24.63
C TRP A 195 18.13 7.70 -23.67
N ALA A 196 17.24 8.70 -23.65
CA ALA A 196 17.31 9.77 -22.68
C ALA A 196 17.16 9.28 -21.24
N PHE A 197 16.24 8.35 -21.01
CA PHE A 197 16.11 7.67 -19.73
C PHE A 197 17.38 6.93 -19.33
N GLN A 198 17.99 6.15 -20.23
CA GLN A 198 19.23 5.43 -19.92
C GLN A 198 20.38 6.36 -19.53
N ARG A 199 20.52 7.51 -20.21
CA ARG A 199 21.49 8.55 -19.84
C ARG A 199 21.28 9.03 -18.41
N CYS A 200 20.04 9.32 -18.01
CA CYS A 200 19.69 9.74 -16.65
C CYS A 200 20.02 8.65 -15.62
N LYS A 201 19.58 7.41 -15.87
CA LYS A 201 19.83 6.25 -14.99
C LYS A 201 21.32 6.04 -14.75
N LEU A 202 22.11 5.92 -15.83
CA LEU A 202 23.54 5.65 -15.73
C LEU A 202 24.31 6.80 -15.09
N ALA A 203 23.94 8.05 -15.39
CA ALA A 203 24.51 9.22 -14.72
C ALA A 203 24.26 9.19 -13.21
N PHE A 204 23.05 8.85 -12.77
CA PHE A 204 22.73 8.75 -11.36
C PHE A 204 23.60 7.71 -10.63
N TYR A 205 23.70 6.48 -11.16
CA TYR A 205 24.50 5.42 -10.56
C TYR A 205 26.02 5.69 -10.63
N ASN A 206 26.48 6.51 -11.56
CA ASN A 206 27.88 6.94 -11.63
C ASN A 206 28.17 8.26 -10.90
N ASN A 207 27.26 8.73 -10.03
CA ASN A 207 27.35 10.00 -9.27
C ASN A 207 27.48 11.27 -10.15
N ARG A 208 27.10 11.21 -11.43
CA ARG A 208 27.06 12.36 -12.36
C ARG A 208 25.75 13.14 -12.23
N HIS A 209 25.43 13.55 -11.01
CA HIS A 209 24.11 14.10 -10.65
C HIS A 209 23.74 15.36 -11.43
N ASN A 210 24.68 16.30 -11.62
CA ASN A 210 24.45 17.52 -12.39
C ASN A 210 24.10 17.22 -13.86
N GLU A 211 24.69 16.17 -14.44
CA GLU A 211 24.41 15.77 -15.81
C GLU A 211 23.08 15.04 -15.92
N CYS A 212 22.71 14.21 -14.95
CA CYS A 212 21.37 13.63 -14.88
C CYS A 212 20.29 14.72 -14.86
N ILE A 213 20.46 15.76 -14.02
CA ILE A 213 19.52 16.89 -13.93
C ILE A 213 19.43 17.59 -15.29
N ARG A 214 20.57 17.97 -15.86
CA ARG A 214 20.64 18.67 -17.15
C ARG A 214 20.02 17.87 -18.29
N TRP A 215 20.39 16.59 -18.44
CA TRP A 215 19.89 15.73 -19.52
C TRP A 215 18.39 15.46 -19.41
N TYR A 216 17.86 15.39 -18.19
CA TYR A 216 16.42 15.34 -17.99
C TYR A 216 15.76 16.62 -18.53
N ASP A 217 16.23 17.79 -18.08
CA ASP A 217 15.63 19.09 -18.43
C ASP A 217 15.73 19.43 -19.93
N GLU A 218 16.81 18.99 -20.58
CA GLU A 218 17.00 19.13 -22.02
C GLU A 218 15.94 18.36 -22.82
N HIS A 219 15.57 17.14 -22.39
CA HIS A 219 14.77 16.21 -23.19
C HIS A 219 13.32 16.06 -22.73
N PHE A 220 13.10 15.75 -21.46
CA PHE A 220 11.76 15.48 -20.93
C PHE A 220 11.06 16.79 -20.60
N LYS A 221 9.95 17.06 -21.30
CA LYS A 221 9.06 18.19 -21.05
C LYS A 221 7.82 17.70 -20.29
N ASP A 222 7.09 18.62 -19.66
CA ASP A 222 5.94 18.29 -18.81
C ASP A 222 4.82 17.51 -19.53
N ASN A 223 4.75 17.58 -20.86
CA ASN A 223 3.80 16.83 -21.68
C ASN A 223 4.31 15.47 -22.18
N ASN A 224 5.54 15.05 -21.83
CA ASN A 224 6.07 13.76 -22.24
C ASN A 224 5.35 12.64 -21.48
N SER A 225 4.63 11.80 -22.22
CA SER A 225 3.79 10.74 -21.66
C SER A 225 4.48 9.37 -21.61
N SER A 226 5.74 9.26 -22.02
CA SER A 226 6.43 7.97 -22.06
C SER A 226 6.54 7.35 -20.66
N ALA A 227 6.39 6.03 -20.57
CA ALA A 227 6.51 5.24 -19.34
C ALA A 227 7.86 5.50 -18.63
N VAL A 228 8.93 5.71 -19.41
CA VAL A 228 10.26 5.98 -18.85
C VAL A 228 10.46 7.43 -18.37
N ALA A 229 9.57 8.36 -18.73
CA ALA A 229 9.69 9.77 -18.34
C ALA A 229 9.50 9.96 -16.83
N GLN A 230 8.58 9.20 -16.23
CA GLN A 230 8.38 9.17 -14.77
C GLN A 230 9.64 8.64 -14.07
N LEU A 231 10.19 7.51 -14.54
CA LEU A 231 11.42 6.94 -14.00
C LEU A 231 12.61 7.90 -14.11
N ALA A 232 12.74 8.59 -15.25
CA ALA A 232 13.76 9.61 -15.44
C ALA A 232 13.59 10.80 -14.47
N LEU A 233 12.35 11.19 -14.16
CA LEU A 233 12.04 12.23 -13.17
C LEU A 233 12.46 11.80 -11.77
N SER A 234 12.24 10.54 -11.39
CA SER A 234 12.72 9.98 -10.12
C SER A 234 14.25 10.02 -10.00
N TYR A 235 14.98 9.73 -11.09
CA TYR A 235 16.45 9.87 -11.10
C TYR A 235 16.92 11.33 -11.03
N LYS A 236 16.20 12.26 -11.67
CA LYS A 236 16.43 13.70 -11.49
C LYS A 236 16.20 14.11 -10.03
N ALA A 237 15.09 13.69 -9.44
CA ALA A 237 14.75 13.99 -8.05
C ALA A 237 15.83 13.47 -7.08
N GLY A 238 16.28 12.23 -7.28
CA GLY A 238 17.41 11.67 -6.53
C GLY A 238 18.71 12.45 -6.73
N SER A 239 19.00 12.90 -7.96
CA SER A 239 20.18 13.72 -8.24
C SER A 239 20.10 15.11 -7.58
N LEU A 240 18.92 15.72 -7.52
CA LEU A 240 18.67 16.97 -6.78
C LEU A 240 18.92 16.77 -5.29
N PHE A 241 18.42 15.67 -4.72
CA PHE A 241 18.67 15.31 -3.33
C PHE A 241 20.16 15.16 -3.04
N ARG A 242 20.88 14.39 -3.87
CA ARG A 242 22.33 14.15 -3.72
C ARG A 242 23.20 15.39 -3.93
N THR A 243 22.64 16.46 -4.52
CA THR A 243 23.31 17.76 -4.69
C THR A 243 22.84 18.81 -3.68
N GLY A 244 22.05 18.43 -2.67
CA GLY A 244 21.59 19.31 -1.60
C GLY A 244 20.39 20.20 -1.95
N LYS A 245 19.79 20.02 -3.13
CA LYS A 245 18.61 20.78 -3.60
C LYS A 245 17.32 20.12 -3.11
N LEU A 246 17.13 20.11 -1.79
CA LEU A 246 16.07 19.34 -1.12
C LEU A 246 14.65 19.79 -1.52
N PRO A 247 14.32 21.10 -1.57
CA PRO A 247 12.98 21.53 -2.00
C PRO A 247 12.66 21.10 -3.43
N GLU A 248 13.60 21.25 -4.36
CA GLU A 248 13.44 20.85 -5.76
C GLU A 248 13.36 19.32 -5.91
N ALA A 249 14.11 18.57 -5.09
CA ALA A 249 14.02 17.12 -5.06
C ALA A 249 12.62 16.66 -4.62
N ALA A 250 12.08 17.23 -3.54
CA ALA A 250 10.74 16.90 -3.07
C ALA A 250 9.66 17.32 -4.07
N HIS A 251 9.79 18.47 -4.72
CA HIS A 251 8.88 18.88 -5.80
C HIS A 251 8.92 17.88 -6.96
N ALA A 252 10.10 17.47 -7.40
CA ALA A 252 10.25 16.46 -8.46
C ALA A 252 9.67 15.09 -8.06
N TYR A 253 9.90 14.60 -6.84
CA TYR A 253 9.26 13.38 -6.34
C TYR A 253 7.74 13.51 -6.24
N SER A 254 7.22 14.66 -5.79
CA SER A 254 5.77 14.91 -5.74
C SER A 254 5.12 14.88 -7.11
N LYS A 255 5.84 15.30 -8.16
CA LYS A 255 5.39 15.18 -9.55
C LYS A 255 5.51 13.76 -10.08
N ALA A 256 6.52 12.99 -9.69
CA ALA A 256 6.71 11.61 -10.14
C ALA A 256 5.66 10.64 -9.54
N PHE A 257 5.29 10.84 -8.28
CA PHE A 257 4.38 9.99 -7.51
C PHE A 257 3.04 9.68 -8.20
N PRO A 258 2.28 10.66 -8.76
CA PRO A 258 1.02 10.37 -9.43
C PRO A 258 1.18 9.81 -10.85
N LEU A 259 2.40 9.75 -11.41
CA LEU A 259 2.64 9.35 -12.80
C LEU A 259 2.85 7.84 -12.99
N SER A 260 3.07 7.09 -11.90
CA SER A 260 3.23 5.63 -11.92
C SER A 260 2.61 5.01 -10.68
N ASP A 261 1.94 3.88 -10.86
CA ASP A 261 1.44 3.05 -9.76
C ASP A 261 2.47 2.02 -9.30
N TRP A 262 3.56 1.82 -10.07
CA TRP A 262 4.60 0.82 -9.84
C TRP A 262 5.86 1.34 -9.15
N ASN A 263 5.97 2.66 -8.98
CA ASN A 263 7.13 3.30 -8.34
C ASN A 263 6.76 4.18 -7.15
N LYS A 264 5.50 4.15 -6.69
CA LYS A 264 5.03 5.06 -5.65
C LYS A 264 5.83 4.92 -4.37
N LYS A 265 6.15 3.69 -3.92
CA LYS A 265 6.97 3.47 -2.72
C LYS A 265 8.37 4.06 -2.84
N LYS A 266 9.01 3.92 -4.00
CA LYS A 266 10.36 4.43 -4.27
C LYS A 266 10.36 5.96 -4.33
N ASP A 267 9.42 6.55 -5.05
CA ASP A 267 9.27 8.01 -5.14
C ASP A 267 8.94 8.62 -3.77
N PHE A 268 8.02 8.01 -3.03
CA PHE A 268 7.67 8.48 -1.70
C PHE A 268 8.83 8.31 -0.71
N THR A 269 9.62 7.24 -0.81
CA THR A 269 10.83 7.09 -0.01
C THR A 269 11.82 8.23 -0.26
N GLY A 270 12.07 8.56 -1.52
CA GLY A 270 12.92 9.71 -1.87
C GLY A 270 12.32 11.04 -1.40
N PHE A 271 10.99 11.19 -1.48
CA PHE A 271 10.26 12.33 -0.95
C PHE A 271 10.45 12.49 0.57
N LEU A 272 10.32 11.40 1.34
CA LEU A 272 10.54 11.41 2.78
C LEU A 272 11.95 11.91 3.12
N TRP A 273 12.98 11.40 2.43
CA TRP A 273 14.35 11.86 2.66
C TRP A 273 14.54 13.34 2.31
N ALA A 274 13.96 13.81 1.21
CA ALA A 274 14.06 15.20 0.78
C ALA A 274 13.24 16.18 1.66
N THR A 275 12.30 15.68 2.46
CA THR A 275 11.42 16.48 3.33
C THR A 275 11.72 16.26 4.81
N ASP A 276 12.84 15.62 5.14
CA ASP A 276 13.21 15.29 6.53
C ASP A 276 12.03 14.58 7.24
N TYR A 277 11.55 13.51 6.60
CA TYR A 277 10.40 12.73 7.02
C TYR A 277 9.13 13.57 7.22
N CYS A 278 8.80 14.39 6.21
CA CYS A 278 7.64 15.28 6.19
C CYS A 278 7.59 16.26 7.38
N ARG A 279 8.72 16.91 7.70
CA ARG A 279 8.78 17.94 8.75
C ARG A 279 7.88 19.14 8.38
N GLN A 280 6.85 19.39 9.18
CA GLN A 280 5.71 20.23 8.78
C GLN A 280 6.06 21.70 8.53
N ASP A 281 7.09 22.23 9.19
CA ASP A 281 7.59 23.59 9.01
C ASP A 281 8.22 23.83 7.62
N LEU A 282 8.61 22.77 6.90
CA LEU A 282 9.14 22.86 5.55
C LEU A 282 8.06 23.13 4.49
N LEU A 283 6.83 22.67 4.74
CA LEU A 283 5.76 22.66 3.75
C LEU A 283 5.52 24.02 3.07
N PRO A 284 5.46 25.17 3.78
CA PRO A 284 5.25 26.47 3.12
C PRO A 284 6.31 26.80 2.07
N SER A 285 7.59 26.51 2.35
CA SER A 285 8.68 26.77 1.42
C SER A 285 8.67 25.82 0.21
N TYR A 286 8.17 24.60 0.38
CA TYR A 286 8.10 23.60 -0.70
C TYR A 286 6.89 23.87 -1.61
N LEU A 287 5.77 24.35 -1.05
CA LEU A 287 4.59 24.77 -1.82
C LEU A 287 4.87 25.97 -2.73
N ALA A 288 5.90 26.78 -2.44
CA ALA A 288 6.30 27.89 -3.30
C ALA A 288 6.87 27.44 -4.66
N LEU A 289 7.31 26.19 -4.77
CA LEU A 289 7.78 25.59 -6.03
C LEU A 289 6.64 25.03 -6.89
N CYS A 290 5.48 24.76 -6.29
CA CYS A 290 4.33 24.20 -6.98
C CYS A 290 3.68 25.24 -7.91
N GLN A 291 3.46 24.86 -9.16
CA GLN A 291 3.00 25.77 -10.21
C GLN A 291 1.49 26.02 -10.19
N ASN A 292 0.72 25.08 -9.67
CA ASN A 292 -0.74 25.10 -9.68
C ASN A 292 -1.30 24.38 -8.44
N ASP A 293 -2.60 24.51 -8.24
CA ASP A 293 -3.26 23.97 -7.04
C ASP A 293 -3.24 22.43 -6.99
N LYS A 294 -3.19 21.75 -8.14
CA LYS A 294 -3.04 20.29 -8.19
C LYS A 294 -1.66 19.82 -7.69
N GLU A 295 -0.59 20.53 -8.06
CA GLU A 295 0.74 20.28 -7.52
C GLU A 295 0.80 20.58 -6.02
N LYS A 296 0.20 21.69 -5.57
CA LYS A 296 0.12 22.03 -4.14
C LYS A 296 -0.67 20.99 -3.35
N ALA A 297 -1.79 20.52 -3.89
CA ALA A 297 -2.61 19.48 -3.29
C ALA A 297 -1.84 18.16 -3.18
N THR A 298 -1.09 17.79 -4.22
CA THR A 298 -0.24 16.59 -4.21
C THR A 298 0.87 16.70 -3.17
N MET A 299 1.65 17.79 -3.18
CA MET A 299 2.69 18.08 -2.18
C MET A 299 2.13 18.01 -0.76
N THR A 300 1.04 18.74 -0.48
CA THR A 300 0.37 18.76 0.82
C THR A 300 -0.13 17.37 1.23
N GLY A 301 -0.69 16.62 0.28
CA GLY A 301 -1.18 15.27 0.52
C GLY A 301 -0.06 14.30 0.88
N LEU A 302 1.09 14.35 0.20
CA LEU A 302 2.25 13.52 0.53
C LEU A 302 2.79 13.82 1.94
N PHE A 303 2.80 15.08 2.38
CA PHE A 303 3.11 15.43 3.78
C PHE A 303 2.14 14.79 4.78
N GLY A 304 0.88 14.57 4.38
CA GLY A 304 -0.15 13.91 5.19
C GLY A 304 -0.08 12.38 5.21
N LEU A 305 0.62 11.75 4.27
CA LEU A 305 0.77 10.29 4.21
C LEU A 305 1.76 9.74 5.23
N TYR A 306 2.60 10.56 5.84
CA TYR A 306 3.62 10.09 6.79
C TYR A 306 3.28 10.39 8.26
N GLY A 307 3.62 9.42 9.11
CA GLY A 307 3.54 9.52 10.56
C GLY A 307 2.18 9.14 11.16
N THR A 308 2.17 9.05 12.49
CA THR A 308 1.04 8.60 13.31
C THR A 308 0.15 9.74 13.81
N GLY A 309 0.67 10.97 13.89
CA GLY A 309 -0.10 12.13 14.35
C GLY A 309 -1.24 12.52 13.41
N TYR A 310 -2.29 13.13 13.97
CA TYR A 310 -3.41 13.68 13.20
C TYR A 310 -2.96 14.74 12.20
N ARG A 311 -3.49 14.68 10.97
CA ARG A 311 -3.18 15.58 9.85
C ARG A 311 -4.44 16.23 9.23
N LEU A 312 -5.51 16.40 10.02
CA LEU A 312 -6.74 17.06 9.57
C LEU A 312 -6.51 18.40 8.83
N PRO A 313 -5.62 19.31 9.27
CA PRO A 313 -5.37 20.55 8.52
C PRO A 313 -4.83 20.31 7.11
N LEU A 314 -3.98 19.29 6.92
CA LEU A 314 -3.46 18.94 5.59
C LEU A 314 -4.57 18.37 4.70
N LEU A 315 -5.40 17.47 5.25
CA LEU A 315 -6.56 16.92 4.53
C LEU A 315 -7.52 18.03 4.07
N GLN A 316 -7.84 18.99 4.95
CA GLN A 316 -8.67 20.15 4.61
C GLN A 316 -8.02 21.02 3.53
N ALA A 317 -6.71 21.22 3.60
CA ALA A 317 -5.97 21.96 2.60
C ALA A 317 -5.99 21.26 1.24
N VAL A 318 -5.78 19.93 1.19
CA VAL A 318 -5.91 19.14 -0.04
C VAL A 318 -7.31 19.29 -0.62
N TYR A 319 -8.37 19.15 0.20
CA TYR A 319 -9.75 19.26 -0.27
C TYR A 319 -10.05 20.65 -0.86
N LYS A 320 -9.51 21.71 -0.25
CA LYS A 320 -9.67 23.08 -0.76
C LYS A 320 -8.92 23.31 -2.08
N LEU A 321 -7.73 22.73 -2.23
CA LEU A 321 -6.86 22.91 -3.40
C LEU A 321 -7.30 22.06 -4.60
N ASP A 322 -7.65 20.80 -4.35
CA ASP A 322 -8.07 19.84 -5.37
C ASP A 322 -9.12 18.87 -4.79
N PRO A 323 -10.42 19.24 -4.85
CA PRO A 323 -11.50 18.40 -4.33
C PRO A 323 -11.63 17.03 -5.02
N SER A 324 -11.05 16.85 -6.22
CA SER A 324 -11.03 15.58 -6.95
C SER A 324 -9.70 14.83 -6.81
N SER A 325 -8.82 15.27 -5.90
CA SER A 325 -7.54 14.62 -5.65
C SER A 325 -7.74 13.15 -5.23
N PRO A 326 -7.03 12.20 -5.87
CA PRO A 326 -7.10 10.78 -5.52
C PRO A 326 -6.50 10.48 -4.13
N LEU A 327 -5.78 11.43 -3.52
CA LEU A 327 -5.24 11.29 -2.18
C LEU A 327 -6.29 11.52 -1.08
N LEU A 328 -7.41 12.18 -1.38
CA LEU A 328 -8.41 12.52 -0.37
C LEU A 328 -9.03 11.30 0.32
N PRO A 329 -9.48 10.25 -0.40
CA PRO A 329 -10.02 9.06 0.25
C PRO A 329 -8.98 8.37 1.15
N LEU A 330 -7.73 8.25 0.67
CA LEU A 330 -6.63 7.66 1.43
C LEU A 330 -6.35 8.45 2.72
N LEU A 331 -6.17 9.76 2.62
CA LEU A 331 -5.90 10.62 3.77
C LEU A 331 -7.05 10.56 4.78
N ALA A 332 -8.29 10.60 4.32
CA ALA A 332 -9.45 10.55 5.21
C ALA A 332 -9.57 9.20 5.93
N THR A 333 -9.36 8.08 5.23
CA THR A 333 -9.29 6.75 5.85
C THR A 333 -8.20 6.69 6.91
N ARG A 334 -6.99 7.19 6.60
CA ARG A 334 -5.88 7.24 7.57
C ARG A 334 -6.24 8.02 8.82
N GLU A 335 -6.90 9.17 8.69
CA GLU A 335 -7.30 9.99 9.86
C GLU A 335 -8.35 9.28 10.72
N ILE A 336 -9.28 8.51 10.12
CA ILE A 336 -10.21 7.67 10.88
C ILE A 336 -9.46 6.54 11.60
N ASN A 337 -8.52 5.85 10.95
CA ASN A 337 -7.78 4.78 11.63
C ASN A 337 -6.88 5.31 12.75
N LYS A 338 -6.30 6.51 12.62
CA LYS A 338 -5.60 7.19 13.72
C LYS A 338 -6.55 7.51 14.88
N LEU A 339 -7.79 7.91 14.61
CA LEU A 339 -8.80 8.09 15.67
C LEU A 339 -9.16 6.76 16.31
N GLU A 340 -9.26 5.68 15.53
CA GLU A 340 -9.52 4.36 16.08
C GLU A 340 -8.39 3.90 17.00
N GLU A 341 -7.15 4.04 16.59
CA GLU A 341 -5.97 3.68 17.39
C GLU A 341 -5.83 4.57 18.64
N GLN A 342 -5.83 5.90 18.48
CA GLN A 342 -5.39 6.81 19.53
C GLN A 342 -6.53 7.31 20.43
N TYR A 343 -7.78 7.20 19.99
CA TYR A 343 -8.95 7.63 20.77
C TYR A 343 -9.92 6.48 21.06
N PHE A 344 -10.41 5.78 20.04
CA PHE A 344 -11.49 4.82 20.22
C PHE A 344 -11.04 3.57 20.97
N THR A 345 -9.85 3.06 20.66
CA THR A 345 -9.29 1.88 21.32
C THR A 345 -9.07 2.14 22.83
N PRO A 346 -8.37 3.21 23.24
CA PRO A 346 -8.26 3.57 24.66
C PRO A 346 -9.60 3.85 25.35
N LEU A 347 -10.60 4.37 24.61
CA LEU A 347 -11.95 4.59 25.14
C LEU A 347 -12.61 3.25 25.50
N LEU A 348 -12.57 2.27 24.59
CA LEU A 348 -13.12 0.94 24.82
C LEU A 348 -12.42 0.25 25.99
N GLU A 349 -11.09 0.31 26.06
CA GLU A 349 -10.31 -0.37 27.11
C GLU A 349 -10.54 0.15 28.53
N LYS A 350 -11.00 1.40 28.67
CA LYS A 350 -11.38 2.00 29.96
C LYS A 350 -12.75 1.54 30.43
N GLU A 351 -13.59 1.06 29.53
CA GLU A 351 -14.91 0.55 29.87
C GLU A 351 -14.84 -0.90 30.34
N LYS A 352 -15.75 -1.27 31.25
CA LYS A 352 -15.86 -2.63 31.77
C LYS A 352 -16.06 -3.62 30.62
N GLY A 353 -15.18 -4.62 30.52
CA GLY A 353 -15.21 -5.66 29.48
C GLY A 353 -14.62 -5.25 28.13
N GLY A 354 -13.96 -4.10 28.03
CA GLY A 354 -13.40 -3.60 26.76
C GLY A 354 -11.93 -3.93 26.54
N LYS A 355 -11.35 -4.91 27.23
CA LYS A 355 -9.94 -5.26 27.07
C LYS A 355 -9.71 -5.96 25.73
N ALA A 356 -8.78 -5.43 24.95
CA ALA A 356 -8.37 -6.03 23.69
C ALA A 356 -7.68 -7.39 23.90
N PRO A 357 -7.93 -8.39 23.03
CA PRO A 357 -7.28 -9.70 23.08
C PRO A 357 -5.90 -9.74 22.38
N TYR A 358 -5.35 -8.59 21.99
CA TYR A 358 -4.05 -8.46 21.31
C TYR A 358 -3.07 -7.62 22.16
N TRP A 359 -1.78 -7.69 21.84
CA TRP A 359 -0.73 -6.89 22.48
C TRP A 359 -0.58 -5.56 21.74
N GLY A 360 -0.66 -4.43 22.46
CA GLY A 360 -0.42 -3.09 21.91
C GLY A 360 0.14 -2.14 22.96
N TRP A 361 0.98 -1.19 22.54
CA TRP A 361 1.47 -0.10 23.39
C TRP A 361 0.72 1.19 23.07
N TYR A 362 -0.09 1.67 23.99
CA TYR A 362 -0.68 2.99 23.87
C TYR A 362 0.28 4.03 24.41
N TRP A 363 0.77 4.91 23.56
CA TRP A 363 1.23 6.22 24.01
C TRP A 363 0.02 6.93 24.62
N ARG A 364 0.17 7.44 25.85
CA ARG A 364 -0.89 8.16 26.55
C ARG A 364 -1.30 9.35 25.68
N ALA A 365 -2.44 9.24 25.00
CA ALA A 365 -2.95 10.33 24.19
C ALA A 365 -3.17 11.55 25.11
N GLU A 366 -2.59 12.69 24.76
CA GLU A 366 -3.14 13.97 25.19
C GLU A 366 -4.58 14.03 24.66
N GLU A 367 -5.50 14.58 25.46
CA GLU A 367 -6.92 14.68 25.11
C GLU A 367 -7.10 15.33 23.73
N GLY A 368 -7.25 14.50 22.70
CA GLY A 368 -7.48 14.95 21.34
C GLY A 368 -8.86 15.57 21.26
N ALA A 369 -8.91 16.85 20.87
CA ALA A 369 -10.15 17.55 20.57
C ALA A 369 -11.00 16.73 19.59
N GLY A 370 -12.31 16.60 19.88
CA GLY A 370 -13.26 15.86 19.07
C GLY A 370 -13.12 16.19 17.58
N ALA A 371 -12.57 15.25 16.82
CA ALA A 371 -12.31 15.43 15.40
C ALA A 371 -13.61 15.29 14.62
N ASN A 372 -14.13 16.41 14.12
CA ASN A 372 -15.10 16.39 13.02
C ASN A 372 -14.33 16.19 11.70
N LEU A 373 -14.06 14.93 11.37
CA LEU A 373 -13.53 14.55 10.05
C LEU A 373 -14.68 14.38 9.05
N THR A 374 -14.56 15.16 7.97
CA THR A 374 -14.92 14.87 6.56
C THR A 374 -16.38 14.85 6.07
N ASN A 375 -16.47 15.03 4.74
CA ASN A 375 -17.63 15.25 3.87
C ASN A 375 -18.26 13.95 3.30
N ASP A 376 -17.78 12.77 3.69
CA ASP A 376 -18.32 11.47 3.23
C ASP A 376 -19.15 10.80 4.33
N SER A 377 -20.26 10.16 3.94
CA SER A 377 -21.27 9.63 4.87
C SER A 377 -20.74 8.49 5.74
N LEU A 378 -19.84 7.64 5.22
CA LEU A 378 -19.24 6.53 5.99
C LEU A 378 -18.32 7.04 7.10
N GLN A 379 -17.48 8.03 6.81
CA GLN A 379 -16.53 8.61 7.77
C GLN A 379 -17.27 9.42 8.85
N ALA A 380 -18.28 10.18 8.46
CA ALA A 380 -19.17 10.88 9.38
C ALA A 380 -19.93 9.91 10.29
N ALA A 381 -20.45 8.81 9.73
CA ALA A 381 -21.14 7.78 10.51
C ALA A 381 -20.22 7.11 11.51
N LYS A 382 -19.01 6.73 11.10
CA LYS A 382 -18.01 6.13 11.99
C LYS A 382 -17.58 7.09 13.10
N THR A 383 -17.33 8.36 12.79
CA THR A 383 -17.02 9.39 13.78
C THR A 383 -18.17 9.58 14.77
N ALA A 384 -19.42 9.53 14.31
CA ALA A 384 -20.58 9.58 15.18
C ALA A 384 -20.69 8.36 16.10
N VAL A 385 -20.36 7.15 15.63
CA VAL A 385 -20.27 5.94 16.47
C VAL A 385 -19.20 6.09 17.56
N MET A 386 -18.01 6.58 17.22
CA MET A 386 -16.92 6.80 18.21
C MET A 386 -17.32 7.82 19.29
N ASN A 387 -18.20 8.76 18.95
CA ASN A 387 -18.77 9.74 19.88
C ASN A 387 -20.09 9.27 20.55
N LYS A 388 -20.46 7.99 20.39
CA LYS A 388 -21.72 7.40 20.88
C LYS A 388 -23.00 8.13 20.43
N ASN A 389 -22.94 8.84 19.30
CA ASN A 389 -24.07 9.53 18.72
C ASN A 389 -24.70 8.68 17.61
N TYR A 390 -25.42 7.62 18.02
CA TYR A 390 -26.00 6.64 17.11
C TYR A 390 -27.09 7.22 16.20
N GLY A 391 -27.81 8.25 16.66
CA GLY A 391 -28.77 8.98 15.83
C GLY A 391 -28.10 9.69 14.65
N LYS A 392 -26.98 10.40 14.90
CA LYS A 392 -26.18 11.01 13.83
C LYS A 392 -25.53 9.95 12.93
N ALA A 393 -25.10 8.81 13.49
CA ALA A 393 -24.53 7.72 12.71
C ALA A 393 -25.53 7.19 11.68
N LYS A 394 -26.76 6.88 12.10
CA LYS A 394 -27.85 6.45 11.20
C LYS A 394 -28.21 7.51 10.17
N ALA A 395 -28.31 8.77 10.59
CA ALA A 395 -28.60 9.88 9.68
C ALA A 395 -27.49 10.08 8.64
N ALA A 396 -26.23 9.80 8.99
CA ALA A 396 -25.12 9.82 8.06
C ALA A 396 -25.17 8.63 7.10
N LEU A 397 -25.37 7.39 7.58
CA LEU A 397 -25.48 6.19 6.74
C LEU A 397 -26.64 6.25 5.74
N ALA A 398 -27.74 6.91 6.10
CA ALA A 398 -28.88 7.15 5.20
C ALA A 398 -28.54 8.08 4.02
N LYS A 399 -27.42 8.80 4.06
CA LYS A 399 -26.96 9.63 2.94
C LYS A 399 -26.19 8.77 1.95
N THR A 400 -26.74 8.65 0.75
CA THR A 400 -26.10 7.95 -0.36
C THR A 400 -24.96 8.76 -0.97
N THR A 401 -23.76 8.19 -1.00
CA THR A 401 -22.56 8.68 -1.72
C THR A 401 -21.98 7.59 -2.63
N GLU A 402 -21.07 7.95 -3.54
CA GLU A 402 -20.34 6.97 -4.38
C GLU A 402 -19.60 5.94 -3.52
N ALA A 403 -18.96 6.38 -2.43
CA ALA A 403 -18.31 5.50 -1.47
C ALA A 403 -19.29 4.45 -0.93
N THR A 404 -20.45 4.85 -0.39
CA THR A 404 -21.49 3.91 0.11
C THR A 404 -22.07 2.98 -0.96
N ASN A 405 -22.02 3.35 -2.24
CA ASN A 405 -22.59 2.56 -3.34
C ASN A 405 -21.64 1.46 -3.86
N SER A 406 -20.34 1.61 -3.62
CA SER A 406 -19.33 0.61 -3.96
C SER A 406 -19.50 -0.69 -3.17
N LYS A 407 -18.93 -1.80 -3.65
CA LYS A 407 -18.94 -3.09 -2.91
C LYS A 407 -18.34 -2.92 -1.51
N ASN A 408 -17.18 -2.26 -1.41
CA ASN A 408 -16.46 -2.08 -0.15
C ASN A 408 -17.20 -1.10 0.78
N GLY A 409 -17.78 -0.03 0.24
CA GLY A 409 -18.53 0.91 1.07
C GLY A 409 -19.88 0.36 1.56
N LYS A 410 -20.54 -0.53 0.80
CA LYS A 410 -21.71 -1.27 1.31
C LYS A 410 -21.33 -2.18 2.47
N ALA A 411 -20.22 -2.91 2.33
CA ALA A 411 -19.69 -3.74 3.41
C ALA A 411 -19.37 -2.86 4.65
N GLN A 412 -18.69 -1.73 4.47
CA GLN A 412 -18.40 -0.80 5.55
C GLN A 412 -19.66 -0.21 6.20
N ALA A 413 -20.69 0.11 5.42
CA ALA A 413 -21.97 0.56 5.96
C ALA A 413 -22.60 -0.51 6.85
N THR A 414 -22.62 -1.78 6.40
CA THR A 414 -23.10 -2.92 7.20
C THR A 414 -22.31 -3.08 8.51
N LEU A 415 -20.99 -2.89 8.46
CA LEU A 415 -20.14 -2.94 9.64
C LEU A 415 -20.47 -1.81 10.64
N ILE A 416 -20.68 -0.58 10.16
CA ILE A 416 -21.07 0.56 11.01
C ILE A 416 -22.48 0.36 11.56
N ASP A 417 -23.43 -0.13 10.76
CA ASP A 417 -24.79 -0.47 11.21
C ASP A 417 -24.77 -1.53 12.31
N LEU A 418 -23.90 -2.53 12.21
CA LEU A 418 -23.72 -3.54 13.25
C LEU A 418 -23.23 -2.92 14.57
N LEU A 419 -22.25 -2.01 14.51
CA LEU A 419 -21.77 -1.26 15.68
C LEU A 419 -22.88 -0.41 16.30
N VAL A 420 -23.64 0.32 15.48
CA VAL A 420 -24.80 1.09 15.94
C VAL A 420 -25.80 0.17 16.62
N ALA A 421 -26.12 -0.94 15.97
CA ALA A 421 -27.19 -1.80 16.43
C ALA A 421 -26.88 -2.47 17.78
N ALA A 422 -25.62 -2.83 18.01
CA ALA A 422 -25.16 -3.42 19.27
C ALA A 422 -25.06 -2.41 20.43
N ASN A 423 -24.82 -1.13 20.13
CA ASN A 423 -24.53 -0.12 21.15
C ASN A 423 -25.67 0.86 21.44
N GLU A 424 -26.60 1.07 20.51
CA GLU A 424 -27.71 2.03 20.70
C GLU A 424 -28.70 1.59 21.79
N ALA A 425 -28.97 0.29 21.88
CA ALA A 425 -29.88 -0.24 22.87
C ALA A 425 -29.23 -0.25 24.26
N ALA A 426 -29.98 0.14 25.30
CA ALA A 426 -29.50 0.11 26.69
C ALA A 426 -29.14 -1.32 27.15
N THR A 427 -29.87 -2.32 26.65
CA THR A 427 -29.64 -3.75 26.88
C THR A 427 -29.81 -4.56 25.59
N LEU A 428 -29.02 -5.63 25.45
CA LEU A 428 -29.12 -6.65 24.42
C LEU A 428 -30.14 -7.70 24.88
N THR A 429 -31.37 -7.56 24.39
CA THR A 429 -32.45 -8.55 24.62
C THR A 429 -32.43 -9.63 23.53
N PRO A 430 -33.11 -10.78 23.73
CA PRO A 430 -33.23 -11.81 22.70
C PRO A 430 -33.79 -11.29 21.37
N GLU A 431 -34.73 -10.35 21.40
CA GLU A 431 -35.28 -9.71 20.20
C GLU A 431 -34.21 -8.90 19.47
N ARG A 432 -33.34 -8.22 20.22
CA ARG A 432 -32.24 -7.44 19.63
C ARG A 432 -31.14 -8.34 19.09
N GLU A 433 -30.83 -9.43 19.79
CA GLU A 433 -29.91 -10.48 19.31
C GLU A 433 -30.41 -11.08 17.99
N ALA A 434 -31.71 -11.37 17.89
CA ALA A 434 -32.32 -11.85 16.65
C ALA A 434 -32.21 -10.84 15.50
N GLN A 435 -32.26 -9.53 15.78
CA GLN A 435 -32.05 -8.48 14.78
C GLN A 435 -30.58 -8.36 14.33
N LEU A 436 -29.61 -8.64 15.21
CA LEU A 436 -28.19 -8.61 14.89
C LEU A 436 -27.74 -9.85 14.10
N LEU A 437 -28.42 -10.98 14.31
CA LEU A 437 -28.00 -12.29 13.81
C LEU A 437 -27.70 -12.33 12.29
N PRO A 438 -28.53 -11.77 11.38
CA PRO A 438 -28.23 -11.83 9.95
C PRO A 438 -26.93 -11.12 9.58
N ALA A 439 -26.66 -9.95 10.18
CA ALA A 439 -25.44 -9.19 9.94
C ALA A 439 -24.20 -9.89 10.55
N LEU A 440 -24.37 -10.56 11.70
CA LEU A 440 -23.31 -11.37 12.29
C LEU A 440 -22.97 -12.61 11.46
N GLN A 441 -23.98 -13.29 10.91
CA GLN A 441 -23.77 -14.42 10.00
C GLN A 441 -23.01 -13.99 8.74
N TRP A 442 -23.39 -12.85 8.16
CA TRP A 442 -22.66 -12.26 7.04
C TRP A 442 -21.19 -11.93 7.40
N LEU A 443 -20.96 -11.32 8.56
CA LEU A 443 -19.61 -10.97 9.02
C LEU A 443 -18.74 -12.21 9.25
N VAL A 444 -19.29 -13.27 9.87
CA VAL A 444 -18.59 -14.55 10.07
C VAL A 444 -18.27 -15.21 8.74
N GLN A 445 -19.19 -15.21 7.78
CA GLN A 445 -18.93 -15.72 6.44
C GLN A 445 -17.79 -14.94 5.76
N LYS A 446 -17.83 -13.60 5.84
CA LYS A 446 -16.80 -12.73 5.26
C LYS A 446 -15.43 -12.91 5.91
N ALA A 447 -15.40 -13.09 7.22
CA ALA A 447 -14.18 -13.38 7.98
C ALA A 447 -13.50 -14.67 7.54
N GLY A 448 -14.24 -15.65 7.01
CA GLY A 448 -13.67 -16.87 6.44
C GLY A 448 -13.03 -16.70 5.06
N GLU A 449 -13.26 -15.56 4.39
CA GLU A 449 -12.75 -15.27 3.03
C GLU A 449 -11.61 -14.23 3.04
N GLU A 450 -11.66 -13.26 3.97
CA GLU A 450 -10.86 -12.04 3.89
C GLU A 450 -10.30 -11.66 5.29
N LYS A 451 -8.96 -11.60 5.42
CA LYS A 451 -8.25 -11.35 6.70
C LYS A 451 -8.68 -10.08 7.43
N GLU A 452 -9.01 -9.02 6.68
CA GLU A 452 -9.47 -7.75 7.26
C GLU A 452 -10.79 -7.91 8.02
N TYR A 453 -11.72 -8.73 7.51
CA TYR A 453 -12.99 -9.02 8.18
C TYR A 453 -12.82 -10.01 9.33
N GLU A 454 -11.78 -10.86 9.30
CA GLU A 454 -11.39 -11.71 10.44
C GLU A 454 -11.06 -10.84 11.67
N ILE A 455 -10.20 -9.84 11.48
CA ILE A 455 -9.81 -8.89 12.54
C ILE A 455 -11.04 -8.12 13.04
N PHE A 456 -11.87 -7.64 12.13
CA PHE A 456 -13.12 -6.98 12.49
C PHE A 456 -14.02 -7.90 13.33
N CYS A 457 -14.24 -9.13 12.87
CA CYS A 457 -15.11 -10.10 13.51
C CYS A 457 -14.64 -10.39 14.94
N ARG A 458 -13.35 -10.69 15.12
CA ARG A 458 -12.76 -10.86 16.44
C ARG A 458 -12.96 -9.62 17.31
N ASN A 459 -12.63 -8.43 16.80
CA ASN A 459 -12.78 -7.17 17.56
C ASN A 459 -14.24 -6.90 17.94
N PHE A 460 -15.18 -7.20 17.07
CA PHE A 460 -16.60 -7.00 17.34
C PHE A 460 -17.08 -7.92 18.47
N PHE A 461 -16.76 -9.21 18.39
CA PHE A 461 -17.16 -10.16 19.43
C PHE A 461 -16.50 -9.87 20.78
N SER A 462 -15.19 -9.62 20.78
CA SER A 462 -14.40 -9.43 22.01
C SER A 462 -14.59 -8.06 22.67
N GLN A 463 -14.71 -6.98 21.89
CA GLN A 463 -14.65 -5.61 22.45
C GLN A 463 -15.95 -4.83 22.34
N ILE A 464 -16.91 -5.31 21.54
CA ILE A 464 -18.25 -4.73 21.48
C ILE A 464 -19.23 -5.66 22.15
N LEU A 465 -19.43 -6.87 21.63
CA LEU A 465 -20.51 -7.73 22.10
C LEU A 465 -20.26 -8.27 23.52
N ALA A 466 -19.07 -8.81 23.80
CA ALA A 466 -18.72 -9.29 25.15
C ALA A 466 -18.77 -8.15 26.18
N GLN A 467 -18.24 -6.98 25.82
CA GLN A 467 -18.29 -5.77 26.64
C GLN A 467 -19.73 -5.41 27.05
N ARG A 468 -20.68 -5.41 26.10
CA ARG A 468 -22.09 -5.11 26.38
C ARG A 468 -22.71 -6.14 27.33
N TYR A 469 -22.42 -7.43 27.16
CA TYR A 469 -22.89 -8.46 28.07
C TYR A 469 -22.28 -8.33 29.48
N GLU A 470 -21.00 -7.97 29.60
CA GLU A 470 -20.38 -7.70 30.90
C GLU A 470 -20.99 -6.49 31.61
N GLN A 471 -21.29 -5.43 30.87
CA GLN A 471 -21.98 -4.24 31.39
C GLN A 471 -23.39 -4.58 31.91
N GLN A 472 -24.05 -5.58 31.30
CA GLN A 472 -25.34 -6.12 31.75
C GLN A 472 -25.23 -7.15 32.88
N GLY A 473 -24.02 -7.64 33.19
CA GLY A 473 -23.80 -8.73 34.14
C GLY A 473 -24.11 -10.13 33.59
N ASP A 474 -24.30 -10.29 32.29
CA ASP A 474 -24.51 -11.60 31.64
C ASP A 474 -23.16 -12.26 31.32
N THR A 475 -22.53 -12.84 32.34
CA THR A 475 -21.18 -13.42 32.22
C THR A 475 -21.14 -14.64 31.30
N ALA A 476 -22.25 -15.38 31.16
CA ALA A 476 -22.32 -16.54 30.28
C ALA A 476 -22.28 -16.12 28.81
N LYS A 477 -23.09 -15.12 28.42
CA LYS A 477 -23.05 -14.59 27.06
C LYS A 477 -21.75 -13.85 26.75
N ALA A 478 -21.18 -13.15 27.73
CA ALA A 478 -19.85 -12.55 27.57
C ALA A 478 -18.78 -13.61 27.27
N ALA A 479 -18.74 -14.71 28.03
CA ALA A 479 -17.82 -15.82 27.78
C ALA A 479 -18.00 -16.47 26.40
N LEU A 480 -19.24 -16.62 25.93
CA LEU A 480 -19.52 -17.11 24.57
C LEU A 480 -19.02 -16.16 23.49
N ALA A 481 -19.19 -14.85 23.68
CA ALA A 481 -18.69 -13.84 22.74
C ALA A 481 -17.15 -13.83 22.69
N TYR A 482 -16.47 -13.92 23.84
CA TYR A 482 -15.01 -14.10 23.87
C TYR A 482 -14.58 -15.40 23.18
N GLY A 483 -15.27 -16.51 23.45
CA GLY A 483 -14.99 -17.79 22.79
C GLY A 483 -15.10 -17.68 21.27
N LEU A 484 -16.18 -17.08 20.76
CA LEU A 484 -16.38 -16.84 19.33
C LEU A 484 -15.27 -16.00 18.68
N SER A 485 -14.69 -15.06 19.43
CA SER A 485 -13.59 -14.24 18.92
C SER A 485 -12.30 -15.05 18.67
N ASP A 486 -12.13 -16.20 19.33
CA ASP A 486 -10.93 -17.05 19.24
C ASP A 486 -11.14 -18.32 18.39
N LEU A 487 -12.29 -18.47 17.73
CA LEU A 487 -12.61 -19.74 17.07
C LEU A 487 -11.77 -20.00 15.80
N PRO A 488 -11.28 -21.25 15.61
CA PRO A 488 -10.39 -21.61 14.52
C PRO A 488 -11.03 -21.65 13.13
N PHE A 489 -12.36 -21.57 12.99
CA PHE A 489 -13.01 -21.41 11.68
C PHE A 489 -12.80 -20.01 11.08
N LEU A 490 -12.23 -19.07 11.85
CA LEU A 490 -11.59 -17.87 11.31
C LEU A 490 -10.31 -18.19 10.50
N ARG A 491 -9.74 -19.40 10.64
CA ARG A 491 -8.42 -19.80 10.12
C ARG A 491 -8.43 -21.10 9.30
N GLU A 492 -9.57 -21.60 8.86
CA GLU A 492 -9.61 -22.88 8.14
C GLU A 492 -8.90 -22.86 6.76
N GLN A 493 -8.38 -21.70 6.30
CA GLN A 493 -7.60 -21.60 5.06
C GLN A 493 -6.07 -21.50 5.19
N GLN A 494 -5.45 -21.45 6.37
CA GLN A 494 -3.98 -21.48 6.46
C GLN A 494 -3.45 -22.24 7.69
N LYS A 495 -3.37 -23.56 7.57
CA LYS A 495 -2.56 -24.40 8.46
C LYS A 495 -1.10 -24.58 8.01
N GLU A 496 -0.65 -23.91 6.95
CA GLU A 496 0.70 -24.12 6.38
C GLU A 496 1.67 -22.93 6.45
N ALA A 497 1.25 -21.74 6.92
CA ALA A 497 2.13 -20.56 6.90
C ALA A 497 2.87 -20.30 8.22
N TYR A 498 2.35 -20.74 9.37
CA TYR A 498 3.04 -20.65 10.65
C TYR A 498 3.53 -22.04 11.04
N GLY A 499 4.81 -22.30 10.76
CA GLY A 499 5.53 -23.48 11.20
C GLY A 499 5.64 -23.55 12.73
N TYR A 500 4.52 -23.78 13.41
CA TYR A 500 4.56 -24.50 14.67
C TYR A 500 4.84 -25.95 14.32
N SER A 501 6.12 -26.29 14.23
CA SER A 501 6.55 -27.67 14.46
C SER A 501 6.08 -28.03 15.87
N PRO A 502 5.17 -29.02 16.02
CA PRO A 502 4.92 -29.57 17.33
C PRO A 502 6.21 -30.28 17.74
N TYR A 503 6.99 -29.70 18.65
CA TYR A 503 7.94 -30.46 19.42
C TYR A 503 7.14 -31.43 20.30
N THR A 504 6.92 -32.63 19.77
CA THR A 504 7.02 -33.94 20.42
C THR A 504 7.00 -35.01 19.35
#